data_AF-A0A3R6NCP6-F1
#
_entry.id   AF-A0A3R6NCP6-F1
#
_cell.length_a   1.000
_cell.length_b   1.000
_cell.length_c   1.000
_cell.angle_alpha   90.00
_cell.angle_beta   90.00
_cell.angle_gamma   90.00
#
_symmetry.space_group_name_H-M   'P 1'
#
loop_
_entity.id
_entity.type
_entity.pdbx_description
1 polymer ?
#
loop_
_entity_poly.entity_id
_entity_poly.type
_entity_poly.pdbx_seq_one_letter_code
_entity_poly.pdbx_strand_id
1 'polypeptide(L)'
;MKKKESSKIRKSGFNPNRACYLTTDGKYYCFEILDIDTGRMITQKLEVGKDLSKEWTIFLDESDHDMDLQDRYESEQRDPLFDTKVSSYKADPDNEDAVDPWDTLADKSGSPEDILFSEPEQENPQVAQVRRIINEDCTEAQQELFYSHFGEGTQLEEIRQTEVEQTGKLPTAQAMTNRKNKIIDKVAKSFGVERVKRRKSAKQD
;
A
#
# COMPACT_ATOMS: atom_id res chain seq x y z
N MET A 1 -26.19 16.55 -54.11
CA MET A 1 -25.63 16.80 -52.75
C MET A 1 -24.15 17.13 -52.91
N LYS A 2 -23.71 18.35 -52.59
CA LYS A 2 -22.29 18.71 -52.62
C LYS A 2 -21.58 17.95 -51.50
N LYS A 3 -20.58 17.12 -51.83
CA LYS A 3 -19.67 16.53 -50.84
C LYS A 3 -19.06 17.69 -50.05
N LYS A 4 -19.31 17.77 -48.74
CA LYS A 4 -18.49 18.60 -47.86
C LYS A 4 -17.08 18.04 -47.95
N GLU A 5 -16.17 18.78 -48.55
CA GLU A 5 -14.74 18.56 -48.36
C GLU A 5 -14.49 18.74 -46.86
N SER A 6 -14.47 17.62 -46.12
CA SER A 6 -13.95 17.63 -44.76
C SER A 6 -12.46 17.90 -44.90
N SER A 7 -12.03 19.14 -44.71
CA SER A 7 -10.64 19.42 -44.44
C SER A 7 -10.24 18.52 -43.27
N LYS A 8 -9.18 17.73 -43.44
CA LYS A 8 -8.63 16.94 -42.34
C LYS A 8 -8.13 17.94 -41.31
N ILE A 9 -8.92 18.16 -40.26
CA ILE A 9 -8.52 19.02 -39.13
C ILE A 9 -7.46 18.22 -38.36
N ARG A 10 -6.29 18.82 -38.13
CA ARG A 10 -5.23 18.20 -37.31
C ARG A 10 -5.77 17.97 -35.90
N LYS A 11 -5.43 16.80 -35.33
CA LYS A 11 -5.88 16.41 -33.99
C LYS A 11 -4.99 16.98 -32.88
N SER A 12 -3.70 17.19 -33.17
CA SER A 12 -2.83 18.01 -32.33
C SER A 12 -3.16 19.49 -32.62
N GLY A 13 -3.46 20.26 -31.57
CA GLY A 13 -3.53 21.72 -31.72
C GLY A 13 -2.13 22.24 -32.02
N PHE A 14 -2.00 23.26 -32.87
CA PHE A 14 -0.69 23.85 -33.18
C PHE A 14 -0.09 24.50 -31.93
N ASN A 15 1.12 24.08 -31.53
CA ASN A 15 1.87 24.70 -30.45
C ASN A 15 2.64 25.94 -30.99
N PRO A 16 2.33 27.18 -30.56
CA PRO A 16 3.02 28.38 -31.04
C PRO A 16 4.47 28.50 -30.55
N ASN A 17 4.87 27.71 -29.54
CA ASN A 17 6.21 27.77 -28.95
C ASN A 17 7.21 26.78 -29.61
N ARG A 18 6.80 26.08 -30.68
CA ARG A 18 7.65 25.09 -31.33
C ARG A 18 8.73 25.75 -32.20
N ALA A 19 9.95 25.22 -32.10
CA ALA A 19 11.11 25.73 -32.84
C ALA A 19 11.10 25.36 -34.33
N CYS A 20 10.25 24.44 -34.77
CA CYS A 20 10.12 24.01 -36.17
C CYS A 20 8.65 23.87 -36.58
N TYR A 21 8.31 24.35 -37.77
CA TYR A 21 6.93 24.33 -38.26
C TYR A 21 6.79 24.50 -39.77
N LEU A 22 5.80 23.83 -40.34
CA LEU A 22 5.28 24.15 -41.67
C LEU A 22 4.40 25.41 -41.63
N THR A 23 4.64 26.34 -42.56
CA THR A 23 3.79 27.54 -42.73
C THR A 23 2.36 27.16 -43.14
N THR A 24 1.37 28.00 -42.79
CA THR A 24 -0.05 27.79 -43.13
C THR A 24 -0.30 27.58 -44.62
N ASP A 25 0.53 28.22 -45.45
CA ASP A 25 0.45 28.15 -46.90
C ASP A 25 1.13 26.89 -47.47
N GLY A 26 1.79 26.09 -46.63
CA GLY A 26 2.52 24.88 -47.01
C GLY A 26 3.75 25.11 -47.89
N LYS A 27 4.18 26.38 -48.06
CA LYS A 27 5.26 26.77 -48.97
C LYS A 27 6.64 26.64 -48.35
N TYR A 28 6.75 26.89 -47.05
CA TYR A 28 8.02 26.89 -46.34
C TYR A 28 7.94 26.04 -45.09
N TYR A 29 8.98 25.25 -44.86
CA TYR A 29 9.28 24.65 -43.57
C TYR A 29 10.29 25.55 -42.84
N CYS A 30 9.92 26.02 -41.65
CA CYS A 30 10.72 26.93 -40.83
C CYS A 30 11.32 26.17 -39.65
N PHE A 31 12.57 26.48 -39.29
CA PHE A 31 13.17 26.00 -38.06
C PHE A 31 14.18 27.01 -37.50
N GLU A 32 14.35 27.00 -36.18
CA GLU A 32 15.29 27.89 -35.49
C GLU A 32 16.68 27.27 -35.39
N ILE A 33 17.71 28.07 -35.70
CA ILE A 33 19.11 27.69 -35.60
C ILE A 33 19.84 28.76 -34.79
N LEU A 34 20.77 28.32 -33.94
CA LEU A 34 21.70 29.23 -33.30
C LEU A 34 22.76 29.69 -34.31
N ASP A 35 22.77 30.98 -34.62
CA ASP A 35 23.85 31.59 -35.37
C ASP A 35 25.08 31.72 -34.46
N ILE A 36 26.15 31.00 -34.80
CA ILE A 36 27.38 30.88 -34.01
C ILE A 36 28.09 32.23 -33.91
N ASP A 37 27.97 33.08 -34.93
CA ASP A 37 28.69 34.35 -35.00
C ASP A 37 28.00 35.45 -34.16
N THR A 38 26.67 35.41 -34.08
CA THR A 38 25.88 36.41 -33.33
C THR A 38 25.35 35.91 -31.99
N GLY A 39 25.42 34.59 -31.74
CA GLY A 39 24.87 33.94 -30.55
C GLY A 39 23.35 34.06 -30.43
N ARG A 40 22.65 34.36 -31.53
CA ARG A 40 21.19 34.57 -31.57
C ARG A 40 20.50 33.43 -32.32
N MET A 41 19.28 33.13 -31.91
CA MET A 41 18.41 32.22 -32.65
C MET A 41 17.88 32.94 -33.90
N ILE A 42 18.10 32.34 -35.07
CA ILE A 42 17.61 32.82 -36.36
C ILE A 42 16.69 31.76 -36.96
N THR A 43 15.55 32.17 -37.48
CA THR A 43 14.64 31.27 -38.21
C THR A 43 15.11 31.08 -39.64
N GLN A 44 15.56 29.87 -39.98
CA GLN A 44 15.83 29.46 -41.36
C GLN A 44 14.55 28.93 -42.01
N LYS A 45 14.36 29.22 -43.31
CA LYS A 45 13.19 28.81 -44.08
C LYS A 45 13.63 27.99 -45.30
N LEU A 46 13.04 26.81 -45.49
CA LEU A 46 13.27 25.94 -46.63
C LEU A 46 12.05 25.90 -47.52
N GLU A 47 12.23 26.09 -48.83
CA GLU A 47 11.13 26.05 -49.80
C GLU A 47 10.73 24.60 -50.13
N VAL A 48 9.44 24.29 -49.95
CA VAL A 48 8.87 22.96 -50.19
C VAL A 48 8.84 22.66 -51.69
N GLY A 49 9.41 21.52 -52.07
CA GLY A 49 9.53 21.06 -53.46
C GLY A 49 10.78 21.54 -54.20
N LYS A 50 11.59 22.42 -53.59
CA LYS A 50 12.86 22.89 -54.15
C LYS A 50 14.03 22.54 -53.26
N ASP A 51 14.07 23.10 -52.06
CA ASP A 51 15.13 22.85 -51.07
C ASP A 51 14.81 21.62 -50.23
N LEU A 52 13.52 21.38 -49.98
CA LEU A 52 13.00 20.23 -49.25
C LEU A 52 12.11 19.39 -50.15
N SER A 53 12.32 18.07 -50.20
CA SER A 53 11.42 17.20 -50.98
C SER A 53 10.02 17.15 -50.34
N LYS A 54 9.01 16.82 -51.14
CA LYS A 54 7.63 16.68 -50.65
C LYS A 54 7.50 15.57 -49.61
N GLU A 55 8.21 14.46 -49.81
CA GLU A 55 8.23 13.33 -48.85
C GLU A 55 8.83 13.76 -47.51
N TRP A 56 9.95 14.50 -47.54
CA TRP A 56 10.55 15.04 -46.32
C TRP A 56 9.65 16.07 -45.63
N THR A 57 8.89 16.85 -46.41
CA THR A 57 7.92 17.80 -45.85
C THR A 57 6.79 17.08 -45.11
N ILE A 58 6.27 15.99 -45.68
CA ILE A 58 5.24 15.16 -45.04
C ILE A 58 5.79 14.54 -43.76
N PHE A 59 6.98 13.94 -43.82
CA PHE A 59 7.63 13.32 -42.67
C PHE A 59 7.85 14.32 -41.52
N LEU A 60 8.37 15.51 -41.83
CA LEU A 60 8.60 16.55 -40.82
C LEU A 60 7.28 17.08 -40.24
N ASP A 61 6.24 17.23 -41.08
CA ASP A 61 4.92 17.65 -40.59
C ASP A 61 4.26 16.59 -39.69
N GLU A 62 4.45 15.30 -39.96
CA GLU A 62 4.01 14.21 -39.08
C GLU A 62 4.77 14.22 -37.74
N SER A 63 6.10 14.39 -37.79
CA SER A 63 6.92 14.52 -36.58
C SER A 63 6.50 15.73 -35.72
N ASP A 64 6.27 16.89 -36.34
CA ASP A 64 5.80 18.09 -35.66
C ASP A 64 4.42 17.84 -35.01
N HIS A 65 3.53 17.10 -35.69
CA HIS A 65 2.22 16.73 -35.13
C HIS A 65 2.36 15.85 -33.89
N ASP A 66 3.25 14.87 -33.91
CA ASP A 66 3.45 13.95 -32.80
C ASP A 66 4.07 14.65 -31.60
N MET A 67 4.97 15.61 -31.83
CA MET A 67 5.48 16.50 -30.78
C MET A 67 4.37 17.34 -30.16
N ASP A 68 3.55 18.02 -30.99
CA ASP A 68 2.41 18.82 -30.49
C ASP A 68 1.43 17.96 -29.67
N LEU A 69 1.26 16.68 -30.06
CA LEU A 69 0.40 15.74 -29.36
C LEU A 69 0.98 15.36 -27.99
N GLN A 70 2.28 15.10 -27.94
CA GLN A 70 3.02 14.81 -26.71
C GLN A 70 2.96 16.00 -25.75
N ASP A 71 3.26 17.21 -26.21
CA ASP A 71 3.18 18.44 -25.40
C ASP A 71 1.80 18.62 -24.79
N ARG A 72 0.74 18.34 -25.58
CA ARG A 72 -0.63 18.40 -25.08
C ARG A 72 -0.85 17.37 -23.97
N TYR A 73 -0.47 16.12 -24.17
CA TYR A 73 -0.61 15.09 -23.14
C TYR A 73 0.16 15.42 -21.87
N GLU A 74 1.38 15.96 -21.99
CA GLU A 74 2.13 16.43 -20.84
C GLU A 74 1.41 17.57 -20.11
N SER A 75 0.84 18.53 -20.85
CA SER A 75 0.09 19.64 -20.24
C SER A 75 -1.22 19.20 -19.59
N GLU A 76 -1.95 18.25 -20.19
CA GLU A 76 -3.23 17.73 -19.67
C GLU A 76 -3.01 16.84 -18.44
N GLN A 77 -1.89 16.11 -18.40
CA GLN A 77 -1.56 15.18 -17.32
C GLN A 77 -0.73 15.83 -16.20
N ARG A 78 -0.32 17.09 -16.35
CA ARG A 78 0.36 17.83 -15.29
C ARG A 78 -0.58 18.07 -14.13
N ASP A 79 -0.12 17.72 -12.93
CA ASP A 79 -0.82 18.03 -11.70
C ASP A 79 -0.62 19.52 -11.36
N PRO A 80 -1.69 20.35 -11.36
CA PRO A 80 -1.58 21.76 -11.02
C PRO A 80 -1.03 21.99 -9.60
N LEU A 81 -1.28 21.05 -8.68
CA LEU A 81 -0.77 21.13 -7.31
C LEU A 81 0.75 20.99 -7.28
N PHE A 82 1.29 20.04 -8.04
CA PHE A 82 2.73 19.84 -8.19
C PHE A 82 3.40 21.06 -8.81
N ASP A 83 2.85 21.61 -9.90
CA ASP A 83 3.42 22.80 -10.56
C ASP A 83 3.41 24.03 -9.63
N THR A 84 2.37 24.17 -8.80
CA THR A 84 2.28 25.23 -7.77
C THR A 84 3.38 25.06 -6.73
N LYS A 85 3.60 23.83 -6.24
CA LYS A 85 4.64 23.50 -5.25
C LYS A 85 6.06 23.69 -5.79
N VAL A 86 6.30 23.27 -7.03
CA VAL A 86 7.57 23.52 -7.72
C VAL A 86 7.83 25.01 -7.88
N SER A 87 6.78 25.79 -8.20
CA SER A 87 6.89 27.25 -8.33
C SER A 87 7.18 27.93 -7.00
N SER A 88 6.54 27.50 -5.90
CA SER A 88 6.83 28.04 -4.56
C SER A 88 8.26 27.70 -4.11
N TYR A 89 8.72 26.48 -4.34
CA TYR A 89 10.09 26.06 -4.02
C TYR A 89 11.15 26.83 -4.83
N LYS A 90 10.89 27.08 -6.13
CA LYS A 90 11.79 27.89 -6.96
C LYS A 90 11.84 29.36 -6.52
N ALA A 91 10.74 29.88 -5.98
CA ALA A 91 10.66 31.26 -5.50
C ALA A 91 11.37 31.44 -4.15
N ASP A 92 11.31 30.43 -3.30
CA ASP A 92 11.99 30.43 -2.00
C ASP A 92 12.45 28.99 -1.67
N PRO A 93 13.74 28.66 -1.87
CA PRO A 93 14.27 27.32 -1.60
C PRO A 93 14.27 26.96 -0.11
N ASP A 94 14.28 27.97 0.77
CA ASP A 94 14.26 27.82 2.23
C ASP A 94 12.83 27.88 2.80
N ASN A 95 11.83 28.16 1.96
CA ASN A 95 10.44 27.86 2.24
C ASN A 95 10.24 26.36 2.06
N GLU A 96 10.89 25.59 2.95
CA GLU A 96 10.50 24.23 3.25
C GLU A 96 8.98 24.24 3.35
N ASP A 97 8.33 23.33 2.62
CA ASP A 97 6.93 23.03 2.85
C ASP A 97 6.71 22.97 4.36
N ALA A 98 6.12 24.03 4.95
CA ALA A 98 6.33 24.41 6.35
C ALA A 98 5.84 23.39 7.39
N VAL A 99 5.27 22.29 6.89
CA VAL A 99 4.85 21.11 7.60
C VAL A 99 5.25 19.93 6.73
N ASP A 100 6.10 19.05 7.26
CA ASP A 100 6.41 17.78 6.61
C ASP A 100 5.07 17.06 6.33
N PRO A 101 4.78 16.60 5.09
CA PRO A 101 3.59 15.82 4.82
C PRO A 101 3.38 14.65 5.81
N TRP A 102 4.47 14.07 6.32
CA TRP A 102 4.44 13.04 7.37
C TRP A 102 3.88 13.56 8.70
N ASP A 103 4.10 14.83 9.04
CA ASP A 103 3.54 15.47 10.25
C ASP A 103 2.03 15.77 10.14
N THR A 104 1.51 15.86 8.91
CA THR A 104 0.07 16.04 8.65
C THR A 104 -0.74 14.75 8.68
N LEU A 105 -0.10 13.58 8.79
CA LEU A 105 -0.82 12.32 8.88
C LEU A 105 -1.62 12.28 10.19
N ALA A 106 -2.93 12.07 10.07
CA ALA A 106 -3.83 11.96 11.21
C ALA A 106 -3.51 10.75 12.10
N ASP A 107 -2.86 9.73 11.53
CA ASP A 107 -2.49 8.50 12.20
C ASP A 107 -0.96 8.38 12.31
N LYS A 108 -0.45 8.60 13.51
CA LYS A 108 0.97 8.44 13.84
C LYS A 108 1.32 7.00 14.25
N SER A 109 0.32 6.14 14.44
CA SER A 109 0.52 4.74 14.85
C SER A 109 1.05 3.84 13.74
N GLY A 110 1.13 4.35 12.51
CA GLY A 110 1.72 3.67 11.36
C GLY A 110 3.24 3.82 11.24
N SER A 111 3.92 4.46 12.20
CA SER A 111 5.38 4.53 12.16
C SER A 111 5.95 3.12 12.24
N PRO A 112 6.79 2.69 11.27
CA PRO A 112 7.38 1.36 11.31
C PRO A 112 8.22 1.15 12.56
N GLU A 113 8.75 2.21 13.17
CA GLU A 113 9.48 2.14 14.44
C GLU A 113 8.56 1.76 15.60
N ASP A 114 7.35 2.33 15.69
CA ASP A 114 6.39 2.00 16.75
C ASP A 114 5.88 0.55 16.63
N ILE A 115 5.84 -0.01 15.42
CA ILE A 115 5.44 -1.40 15.15
C ILE A 115 6.60 -2.37 15.41
N LEU A 116 7.83 -1.99 15.05
CA LEU A 116 9.01 -2.87 15.17
C LEU A 116 9.65 -2.83 16.56
N PHE A 117 9.49 -1.72 17.28
CA PHE A 117 10.07 -1.48 18.60
C PHE A 117 9.01 -1.24 19.67
N SER A 118 7.78 -1.72 19.47
CA SER A 118 6.76 -1.70 20.53
C SER A 118 7.35 -2.36 21.78
N GLU A 119 7.33 -1.66 22.92
CA GLU A 119 7.70 -2.29 24.18
C GLU A 119 6.82 -3.54 24.39
N PRO A 120 7.41 -4.67 24.78
CA PRO A 120 6.65 -5.89 24.99
C PRO A 120 5.55 -5.61 26.00
N GLU A 121 4.30 -5.93 25.60
CA GLU A 121 3.10 -5.68 26.39
C GLU A 121 3.31 -6.17 27.82
N GLN A 122 3.14 -5.27 28.80
CA GLN A 122 3.40 -5.57 30.21
C GLN A 122 2.52 -6.75 30.64
N GLU A 123 3.13 -7.86 31.08
CA GLU A 123 2.41 -9.10 31.42
C GLU A 123 1.25 -8.80 32.37
N ASN A 124 0.03 -9.20 31.97
CA ASN A 124 -1.15 -8.95 32.77
C ASN A 124 -0.97 -9.58 34.17
N PRO A 125 -1.14 -8.82 35.27
CA PRO A 125 -0.90 -9.31 36.63
C PRO A 125 -1.73 -10.56 36.99
N GLN A 126 -2.91 -10.71 36.37
CA GLN A 126 -3.76 -11.89 36.56
C GLN A 126 -3.14 -13.15 35.92
N VAL A 127 -2.48 -13.01 34.76
CA VAL A 127 -1.80 -14.12 34.07
C VAL A 127 -0.60 -14.60 34.89
N ALA A 128 0.18 -13.67 35.43
CA ALA A 128 1.30 -13.99 36.32
C ALA A 128 0.83 -14.74 37.57
N GLN A 129 -0.32 -14.35 38.14
CA GLN A 129 -0.92 -15.02 39.30
C GLN A 129 -1.42 -16.44 38.95
N VAL A 130 -2.11 -16.61 37.82
CA VAL A 130 -2.53 -17.94 37.32
C VAL A 130 -1.33 -18.87 37.15
N ARG A 131 -0.23 -18.37 36.57
CA ARG A 131 1.00 -19.13 36.35
C ARG A 131 1.64 -19.61 37.67
N ARG A 132 1.67 -18.76 38.69
CA ARG A 132 2.17 -19.15 40.03
C ARG A 132 1.35 -20.31 40.62
N ILE A 133 0.03 -20.22 40.55
CA ILE A 133 -0.88 -21.25 41.09
C ILE A 133 -0.72 -22.58 40.35
N ILE A 134 -0.57 -22.55 39.03
CA ILE A 134 -0.37 -23.78 38.26
C ILE A 134 0.98 -24.43 38.63
N ASN A 135 2.03 -23.65 38.81
CA ASN A 135 3.34 -24.19 39.16
C ASN A 135 3.43 -24.69 40.61
N GLU A 136 2.75 -24.02 41.55
CA GLU A 136 2.84 -24.33 42.99
C GLU A 136 1.76 -25.31 43.48
N ASP A 137 0.50 -25.16 43.02
CA ASP A 137 -0.64 -25.93 43.56
C ASP A 137 -1.05 -27.14 42.70
N CYS A 138 -0.59 -27.25 41.44
CA CYS A 138 -0.93 -28.36 40.55
C CYS A 138 0.19 -29.41 40.49
N THR A 139 -0.20 -30.68 40.39
CA THR A 139 0.74 -31.79 40.15
C THR A 139 1.29 -31.72 38.71
N GLU A 140 2.44 -32.33 38.43
CA GLU A 140 3.03 -32.36 37.06
C GLU A 140 2.01 -32.79 35.98
N ALA A 141 1.27 -33.88 36.21
CA ALA A 141 0.23 -34.33 35.28
C ALA A 141 -0.95 -33.35 35.11
N GLN A 142 -1.19 -32.44 36.07
CA GLN A 142 -2.18 -31.37 35.96
C GLN A 142 -1.61 -30.15 35.22
N GLN A 143 -0.32 -29.87 35.37
CA GLN A 143 0.38 -28.82 34.64
C GLN A 143 0.49 -29.17 33.15
N GLU A 144 0.90 -30.40 32.84
CA GLU A 144 0.97 -30.91 31.47
C GLU A 144 -0.40 -30.87 30.78
N LEU A 145 -1.45 -31.32 31.47
CA LEU A 145 -2.83 -31.20 30.98
C LEU A 145 -3.25 -29.74 30.75
N PHE A 146 -2.81 -28.82 31.61
CA PHE A 146 -3.11 -27.40 31.46
C PHE A 146 -2.40 -26.81 30.23
N TYR A 147 -1.10 -27.05 30.08
CA TYR A 147 -0.33 -26.50 28.96
C TYR A 147 -0.74 -27.10 27.63
N SER A 148 -1.04 -28.40 27.55
CA SER A 148 -1.52 -28.99 26.30
C SER A 148 -2.92 -28.48 25.94
N HIS A 149 -3.88 -28.50 26.89
CA HIS A 149 -5.25 -28.09 26.57
C HIS A 149 -5.43 -26.57 26.38
N PHE A 150 -4.83 -25.74 27.24
CA PHE A 150 -5.01 -24.28 27.21
C PHE A 150 -3.87 -23.53 26.53
N GLY A 151 -2.65 -24.10 26.46
CA GLY A 151 -1.50 -23.49 25.78
C GLY A 151 -1.41 -23.89 24.31
N GLU A 152 -1.44 -25.20 24.02
CA GLU A 152 -1.37 -25.73 22.64
C GLU A 152 -2.75 -25.78 21.96
N GLY A 153 -3.84 -25.76 22.74
CA GLY A 153 -5.21 -25.77 22.22
C GLY A 153 -5.69 -27.17 21.80
N THR A 154 -5.03 -28.24 22.23
CA THR A 154 -5.39 -29.62 21.89
C THR A 154 -6.73 -30.03 22.53
N GLN A 155 -7.48 -30.92 21.86
CA GLN A 155 -8.75 -31.39 22.42
C GLN A 155 -8.51 -32.38 23.55
N LEU A 156 -9.37 -32.37 24.58
CA LEU A 156 -9.28 -33.32 25.70
C LEU A 156 -9.33 -34.79 25.28
N GLU A 157 -9.96 -35.08 24.14
CA GLU A 157 -10.04 -36.44 23.60
C GLU A 157 -8.75 -36.86 22.89
N GLU A 158 -8.05 -35.92 22.24
CA GLU A 158 -6.72 -36.15 21.66
C GLU A 158 -5.69 -36.39 22.77
N ILE A 159 -5.71 -35.57 23.82
CA ILE A 159 -4.85 -35.75 25.01
C ILE A 159 -5.13 -37.10 25.69
N ARG A 160 -6.40 -37.53 25.71
CA ARG A 160 -6.77 -38.84 26.25
C ARG A 160 -6.16 -39.98 25.42
N GLN A 161 -6.12 -39.86 24.10
CA GLN A 161 -5.50 -40.88 23.23
C GLN A 161 -3.99 -40.94 23.42
N THR A 162 -3.31 -39.79 23.52
CA THR A 162 -1.87 -39.74 23.79
C THR A 162 -1.51 -40.26 25.20
N GLU A 163 -2.33 -39.98 26.23
CA GLU A 163 -2.16 -40.58 27.56
C GLU A 163 -2.29 -42.11 27.51
N VAL A 164 -3.17 -42.66 26.66
CA VAL A 164 -3.32 -44.11 26.48
C VAL A 164 -2.10 -44.74 25.81
N GLU A 165 -1.55 -44.08 24.80
CA GLU A 165 -0.34 -44.52 24.10
C GLU A 165 0.89 -44.49 25.02
N GLN A 166 0.99 -43.50 25.91
CA GLN A 166 2.13 -43.35 26.83
C GLN A 166 2.01 -44.19 28.10
N THR A 167 0.82 -44.29 28.70
CA THR A 167 0.63 -44.90 30.03
C THR A 167 -0.10 -46.24 30.01
N GLY A 168 -0.65 -46.65 28.87
CA GLY A 168 -1.39 -47.91 28.69
C GLY A 168 -2.71 -47.98 29.46
N LYS A 169 -3.11 -46.91 30.15
CA LYS A 169 -4.37 -46.82 30.90
C LYS A 169 -5.32 -45.91 30.14
N LEU A 170 -6.61 -46.27 30.11
CA LEU A 170 -7.70 -45.49 29.51
C LEU A 170 -8.40 -44.64 30.58
N PRO A 171 -7.99 -43.37 30.81
CA PRO A 171 -8.85 -42.42 31.51
C PRO A 171 -10.18 -42.33 30.77
N THR A 172 -11.29 -42.38 31.50
CA THR A 172 -12.62 -42.09 30.93
C THR A 172 -12.70 -40.61 30.56
N ALA A 173 -13.45 -40.24 29.51
CA ALA A 173 -13.67 -38.84 29.13
C ALA A 173 -14.18 -37.96 30.30
N GLN A 174 -14.97 -38.55 31.20
CA GLN A 174 -15.44 -37.89 32.42
C GLN A 174 -14.29 -37.63 33.43
N ALA A 175 -13.29 -38.50 33.49
CA ALA A 175 -12.12 -38.32 34.35
C ALA A 175 -11.25 -37.14 33.87
N MET A 176 -11.03 -36.99 32.57
CA MET A 176 -10.33 -35.83 31.98
C MET A 176 -11.07 -34.52 32.25
N THR A 177 -12.40 -34.55 32.11
CA THR A 177 -13.26 -33.41 32.44
C THR A 177 -13.16 -33.04 33.92
N ASN A 178 -13.14 -34.02 34.82
CA ASN A 178 -12.99 -33.81 36.26
C ASN A 178 -11.60 -33.26 36.62
N ARG A 179 -10.53 -33.74 35.96
CA ARG A 179 -9.16 -33.21 36.14
C ARG A 179 -9.08 -31.74 35.70
N LYS A 180 -9.62 -31.40 34.52
CA LYS A 180 -9.72 -30.00 34.06
C LYS A 180 -10.49 -29.13 35.04
N ASN A 181 -11.66 -29.60 35.48
CA ASN A 181 -12.51 -28.91 36.44
C ASN A 181 -11.77 -28.64 37.76
N LYS A 182 -10.95 -29.58 38.23
CA LYS A 182 -10.15 -29.44 39.45
C LYS A 182 -9.06 -28.37 39.31
N ILE A 183 -8.44 -28.24 38.14
CA ILE A 183 -7.47 -27.17 37.86
C ILE A 183 -8.17 -25.80 37.88
N ILE A 184 -9.31 -25.69 37.19
CA ILE A 184 -10.10 -24.45 37.16
C ILE A 184 -10.58 -24.09 38.58
N ASP A 185 -11.00 -25.05 39.39
CA ASP A 185 -11.46 -24.78 40.76
C ASP A 185 -10.32 -24.28 41.67
N LYS A 186 -9.08 -24.71 41.45
CA LYS A 186 -7.90 -24.20 42.19
C LYS A 186 -7.62 -22.75 41.83
N VAL A 187 -7.61 -22.44 40.53
CA VAL A 187 -7.43 -21.07 40.04
C VAL A 187 -8.57 -20.19 40.54
N ALA A 188 -9.83 -20.62 40.41
CA ALA A 188 -11.00 -19.85 40.81
C ALA A 188 -11.02 -19.53 42.33
N LYS A 189 -10.57 -20.46 43.19
CA LYS A 189 -10.40 -20.23 44.64
C LYS A 189 -9.43 -19.09 44.95
N SER A 190 -8.32 -18.99 44.22
CA SER A 190 -7.32 -17.93 44.44
C SER A 190 -7.85 -16.53 44.09
N PHE A 191 -8.79 -16.45 43.15
CA PHE A 191 -9.45 -15.22 42.73
C PHE A 191 -10.74 -14.94 43.51
N GLY A 192 -11.16 -15.84 44.41
CA GLY A 192 -12.42 -15.72 45.15
C GLY A 192 -13.68 -15.86 44.29
N VAL A 193 -13.58 -16.47 43.11
CA VAL A 193 -14.68 -16.58 42.13
C VAL A 193 -15.15 -18.04 42.04
N GLU A 194 -16.43 -18.27 41.78
CA GLU A 194 -16.94 -19.61 41.47
C GLU A 194 -16.71 -19.98 40.00
N ARG A 195 -16.41 -21.26 39.73
CA ARG A 195 -16.30 -21.76 38.36
C ARG A 195 -17.63 -21.60 37.61
N VAL A 196 -17.54 -21.05 36.40
CA VAL A 196 -18.66 -21.01 35.45
C VAL A 196 -19.14 -22.43 35.13
N LYS A 197 -20.37 -22.75 35.51
CA LYS A 197 -21.01 -24.04 35.21
C LYS A 197 -21.52 -24.03 33.78
N ARG A 198 -21.19 -25.07 33.00
CA ARG A 198 -21.71 -25.26 31.64
C ARG A 198 -23.25 -25.41 31.74
N ARG A 199 -24.00 -24.54 31.05
CA ARG A 199 -25.47 -24.67 30.99
C ARG A 199 -25.81 -25.99 30.30
N LYS A 200 -26.76 -26.74 30.85
CA LYS A 200 -27.35 -27.89 30.13
C LYS A 200 -28.15 -27.32 28.96
N SER A 201 -27.70 -27.55 27.74
CA SER A 201 -28.54 -27.37 26.56
C SER A 201 -29.64 -28.43 26.62
N ALA A 202 -30.92 -28.01 26.58
CA ALA A 202 -32.01 -28.95 26.37
C ALA A 202 -31.76 -29.70 25.06
N LYS A 203 -31.88 -31.02 25.07
CA LYS A 203 -31.95 -31.78 23.81
C LYS A 203 -33.21 -31.29 23.10
N GLN A 204 -33.05 -30.70 21.92
CA GLN A 204 -34.16 -30.65 20.97
C GLN A 204 -34.25 -32.06 20.39
N ASP A 205 -35.41 -32.68 20.56
CA ASP A 205 -35.77 -33.98 19.95
C ASP A 205 -35.80 -33.86 18.41
#